data_AF-A0A5N8VYC2-F1
#
_entry.id   AF-A0A5N8VYC2-F1
#
_cell.length_a   1.000
_cell.length_b   1.000
_cell.length_c   1.000
_cell.angle_alpha   90.00
_cell.angle_beta   90.00
_cell.angle_gamma   90.00
#
_symmetry.space_group_name_H-M   'P 1'
#
loop_
_entity.id
_entity.type
_entity.pdbx_description
1 polymer ?
#
loop_
_entity_poly.entity_id
_entity_poly.type
_entity_poly.pdbx_seq_one_letter_code
_entity_poly.pdbx_strand_id
1 'polypeptide(L)'
;MKVAEVQVFLNYGTLVVGSDSDPDFDLLDSTLPASDAHHVMLPTRAQIAPVRVRVWRGAAPEPARQIFTGDVVLATGYLTMREVLEPPFFLWPTVSAGARVTLSIGTDAWDEATDVTIVVCPTADSLPDVRSRSGFVASVAEISSLGRIDLVLTGHNYPEDRLAAALRILRRASEEEISEARVRYGIATVMEWLKWLHPAISPEALEEVSDKIFRSCLSGHSDGGGAKSLLSYMAAAMGLSVEEFLIGR
;
A
#
# COMPACT_ATOMS: atom_id res chain seq x y z
N MET A 1 2.60 6.04 4.55
CA MET A 1 2.77 4.63 5.02
C MET A 1 1.53 3.85 4.67
N LYS A 2 1.68 2.62 4.17
CA LYS A 2 0.54 1.75 3.89
C LYS A 2 0.05 1.14 5.21
N VAL A 3 -1.24 1.28 5.47
CA VAL A 3 -1.89 0.81 6.68
C VAL A 3 -2.48 -0.58 6.44
N ALA A 4 -3.16 -0.74 5.30
CA ALA A 4 -3.82 -1.99 4.95
C ALA A 4 -3.99 -2.13 3.44
N GLU A 5 -4.10 -3.37 2.98
CA GLU A 5 -4.67 -3.71 1.68
C GLU A 5 -5.67 -4.84 1.88
N VAL A 6 -6.90 -4.60 1.45
CA VAL A 6 -8.03 -5.53 1.60
C VAL A 6 -8.56 -5.85 0.21
N GLN A 7 -8.79 -7.13 -0.07
CA GLN A 7 -9.54 -7.57 -1.26
C GLN A 7 -10.90 -8.07 -0.78
N VAL A 8 -11.97 -7.43 -1.26
CA VAL A 8 -13.33 -7.68 -0.79
C VAL A 8 -14.29 -7.88 -1.96
N PHE A 9 -15.18 -8.85 -1.85
CA PHE A 9 -16.30 -8.97 -2.78
C PHE A 9 -17.45 -8.08 -2.30
N LEU A 10 -17.86 -7.14 -3.15
CA LEU A 10 -18.97 -6.23 -2.90
C LEU A 10 -20.19 -6.71 -3.69
N ASN A 11 -21.28 -7.03 -3.00
CA ASN A 11 -22.54 -7.53 -3.56
C ASN A 11 -23.37 -6.45 -4.26
N TYR A 12 -23.42 -5.25 -3.70
CA TYR A 12 -24.20 -4.09 -4.13
C TYR A 12 -23.33 -3.03 -4.82
N GLY A 13 -22.00 -3.20 -4.80
CA GLY A 13 -21.09 -2.33 -5.54
C GLY A 13 -21.00 -0.91 -4.98
N THR A 14 -21.33 -0.70 -3.71
CA THR A 14 -21.16 0.60 -3.04
C THR A 14 -20.29 0.43 -1.82
N LEU A 15 -19.10 1.04 -1.86
CA LEU A 15 -18.18 1.08 -0.73
C LEU A 15 -18.46 2.33 0.12
N VAL A 16 -18.64 2.12 1.42
CA VAL A 16 -18.80 3.19 2.41
C VAL A 16 -17.54 3.26 3.26
N VAL A 17 -16.95 4.46 3.35
CA VAL A 17 -15.74 4.77 4.12
C VAL A 17 -16.07 5.85 5.14
N GLY A 18 -15.82 5.63 6.42
CA GLY A 18 -16.12 6.66 7.42
C GLY A 18 -16.20 6.16 8.85
N SER A 19 -17.14 6.70 9.62
CA SER A 19 -17.42 6.30 11.00
C SER A 19 -18.07 4.91 11.07
N ASP A 20 -18.15 4.32 12.27
CA ASP A 20 -18.75 3.02 12.54
C ASP A 20 -20.29 3.04 12.67
N SER A 21 -20.89 4.22 12.84
CA SER A 21 -22.34 4.42 12.80
C SER A 21 -22.88 4.17 11.40
N ASP A 22 -24.18 3.90 11.27
CA ASP A 22 -24.84 3.83 9.97
C ASP A 22 -24.70 5.11 9.16
N PRO A 23 -24.57 5.00 7.82
CA PRO A 23 -24.41 6.17 6.98
C PRO A 23 -25.77 6.80 6.72
N ASP A 24 -25.81 8.03 6.25
CA ASP A 24 -27.06 8.58 5.76
C ASP A 24 -27.49 7.83 4.48
N PHE A 25 -28.52 6.99 4.60
CA PHE A 25 -29.00 6.18 3.48
C PHE A 25 -29.69 7.01 2.39
N ASP A 26 -30.09 8.25 2.69
CA ASP A 26 -30.61 9.17 1.68
C ASP A 26 -29.52 9.53 0.64
N LEU A 27 -28.24 9.31 0.96
CA LEU A 27 -27.13 9.43 0.00
C LEU A 27 -27.20 8.41 -1.13
N LEU A 28 -27.91 7.29 -0.97
CA LEU A 28 -28.06 6.29 -2.04
C LEU A 28 -28.94 6.78 -3.19
N ASP A 29 -29.84 7.72 -2.92
CA ASP A 29 -30.67 8.35 -3.94
C ASP A 29 -29.92 9.49 -4.68
N SER A 30 -28.68 9.77 -4.28
CA SER A 30 -27.83 10.81 -4.87
C SER A 30 -26.87 10.24 -5.94
N THR A 31 -26.24 11.13 -6.71
CA THR A 31 -25.19 10.72 -7.66
C THR A 31 -23.91 10.41 -6.90
N LEU A 32 -23.42 9.18 -6.99
CA LEU A 32 -22.16 8.77 -6.38
C LEU A 32 -20.95 9.28 -7.19
N PRO A 33 -19.81 9.61 -6.55
CA PRO A 33 -19.56 9.55 -5.10
C PRO A 33 -20.35 10.62 -4.31
N ALA A 34 -20.78 10.26 -3.11
CA ALA A 34 -21.54 11.12 -2.21
C ALA A 34 -20.93 11.09 -0.81
N SER A 35 -21.16 12.14 -0.01
CA SER A 35 -20.60 12.21 1.34
C SER A 35 -21.50 13.00 2.28
N ASP A 36 -21.51 12.58 3.54
CA ASP A 36 -22.03 13.35 4.66
C ASP A 36 -20.88 13.74 5.62
N ALA A 37 -21.21 14.17 6.84
CA ALA A 37 -20.21 14.54 7.84
C ALA A 37 -19.39 13.37 8.41
N HIS A 38 -19.86 12.13 8.24
CA HIS A 38 -19.37 10.91 8.87
C HIS A 38 -18.92 9.84 7.87
N HIS A 39 -19.35 9.92 6.60
CA HIS A 39 -19.15 8.88 5.61
C HIS A 39 -18.97 9.44 4.20
N VAL A 40 -18.25 8.66 3.40
CA VAL A 40 -18.12 8.83 1.95
C VAL A 40 -18.58 7.53 1.31
N MET A 41 -19.56 7.62 0.41
CA MET A 41 -20.04 6.53 -0.42
C MET A 41 -19.44 6.67 -1.81
N LEU A 42 -18.90 5.59 -2.36
CA LEU A 42 -18.38 5.57 -3.72
C LEU A 42 -18.81 4.30 -4.47
N PRO A 43 -19.00 4.42 -5.79
CA PRO A 43 -19.42 3.30 -6.61
C PRO A 43 -18.21 2.42 -6.94
N THR A 44 -18.43 1.12 -6.97
CA THR A 44 -17.44 0.07 -7.21
C THR A 44 -18.09 -1.04 -8.03
N ARG A 45 -17.30 -1.90 -8.65
CA ARG A 45 -17.89 -3.06 -9.33
C ARG A 45 -18.59 -4.00 -8.34
N ALA A 46 -19.75 -4.53 -8.73
CA ALA A 46 -20.45 -5.57 -7.98
C ALA A 46 -20.11 -6.97 -8.49
N GLN A 47 -19.96 -7.93 -7.58
CA GLN A 47 -20.04 -9.41 -7.75
C GLN A 47 -19.12 -10.12 -8.77
N ILE A 48 -18.41 -9.41 -9.64
CA ILE A 48 -17.61 -10.04 -10.71
C ILE A 48 -16.24 -10.50 -10.19
N ALA A 49 -15.59 -9.69 -9.37
CA ALA A 49 -14.27 -9.97 -8.79
C ALA A 49 -13.99 -9.04 -7.61
N PRO A 50 -13.03 -9.39 -6.71
CA PRO A 50 -12.75 -8.58 -5.53
C PRO A 50 -12.35 -7.15 -5.90
N VAL A 51 -12.88 -6.17 -5.19
CA VAL A 51 -12.38 -4.79 -5.22
C VAL A 51 -11.19 -4.71 -4.28
N ARG A 52 -10.09 -4.14 -4.76
CA ARG A 52 -8.89 -3.89 -3.95
C ARG A 52 -9.03 -2.54 -3.27
N VAL A 53 -8.95 -2.51 -1.96
CA VAL A 53 -8.98 -1.27 -1.17
C VAL A 53 -7.67 -1.12 -0.41
N ARG A 54 -6.94 -0.04 -0.68
CA ARG A 54 -5.64 0.27 -0.08
C ARG A 54 -5.77 1.49 0.82
N VAL A 55 -5.43 1.33 2.10
CA VAL A 55 -5.48 2.39 3.09
C VAL A 55 -4.07 2.89 3.37
N TRP A 56 -3.89 4.20 3.34
CA TRP A 56 -2.62 4.90 3.57
C TRP A 56 -2.78 5.96 4.64
N ARG A 57 -1.68 6.27 5.33
CA ARG A 57 -1.56 7.47 6.19
C ARG A 57 -0.45 8.38 5.66
N GLY A 58 -0.77 9.65 5.46
CA GLY A 58 0.17 10.64 4.93
C GLY A 58 0.45 10.44 3.44
N ALA A 59 1.70 10.11 3.11
CA ALA A 59 2.11 9.87 1.73
C ALA A 59 1.52 8.56 1.17
N ALA A 60 1.03 8.62 -0.07
CA ALA A 60 0.39 7.52 -0.80
C ALA A 60 0.76 7.56 -2.30
N PRO A 61 0.60 6.45 -3.04
CA PRO A 61 0.64 6.49 -4.50
C PRO A 61 -0.44 7.44 -5.02
N GLU A 62 -0.14 8.16 -6.09
CA GLU A 62 -1.13 9.01 -6.74
C GLU A 62 -2.25 8.11 -7.30
N PRO A 63 -3.51 8.31 -6.88
CA PRO A 63 -4.61 7.54 -7.44
C PRO A 63 -4.75 7.90 -8.92
N ALA A 64 -5.19 6.94 -9.74
CA ALA A 64 -5.48 7.20 -11.15
C ALA A 64 -6.50 8.34 -11.32
N ARG A 65 -7.41 8.48 -10.35
CA ARG A 65 -8.38 9.56 -10.28
C ARG A 65 -8.75 9.85 -8.83
N GLN A 66 -8.69 11.12 -8.43
CA GLN A 66 -9.20 11.56 -7.13
C GLN A 66 -10.71 11.82 -7.24
N ILE A 67 -11.50 11.19 -6.38
CA ILE A 67 -12.98 11.28 -6.39
C ILE A 67 -13.53 12.01 -5.16
N PHE A 68 -12.77 12.09 -4.08
CA PHE A 68 -13.16 12.79 -2.86
C PHE A 68 -11.95 13.39 -2.15
N THR A 69 -12.11 14.58 -1.59
CA THR A 69 -11.20 15.14 -0.58
C THR A 69 -11.99 16.01 0.38
N GLY A 70 -11.89 15.70 1.67
CA GLY A 70 -12.65 16.40 2.69
C GLY A 70 -12.45 15.82 4.07
N ASP A 71 -13.03 16.49 5.06
CA ASP A 71 -12.98 16.06 6.45
C ASP A 71 -14.19 15.19 6.80
N VAL A 72 -13.93 14.12 7.53
CA VAL A 72 -14.93 13.19 8.07
C VAL A 72 -14.79 13.10 9.58
N VAL A 73 -15.91 13.11 10.31
CA VAL A 73 -15.95 12.95 11.77
C VAL A 73 -16.04 11.47 12.13
N LEU A 74 -15.06 10.94 12.86
CA LEU A 74 -15.07 9.56 13.35
C LEU A 74 -15.63 9.52 14.78
N ALA A 75 -16.87 9.08 14.95
CA ALA A 75 -17.57 9.12 16.24
C ALA A 75 -16.81 8.37 17.35
N THR A 76 -16.31 7.16 17.04
CA THR A 76 -15.54 6.34 17.98
C THR A 76 -14.03 6.44 17.78
N GLY A 77 -13.57 7.20 16.78
CA GLY A 77 -12.15 7.35 16.44
C GLY A 77 -11.61 6.26 15.50
N TYR A 78 -12.45 5.29 15.12
CA TYR A 78 -12.14 4.25 14.16
C TYR A 78 -12.57 4.65 12.76
N LEU A 79 -11.69 4.43 11.78
CA LEU A 79 -12.05 4.45 10.37
C LEU A 79 -12.60 3.07 10.02
N THR A 80 -13.76 3.04 9.38
CA THR A 80 -14.42 1.82 8.97
C THR A 80 -14.55 1.76 7.45
N MET A 81 -14.54 0.54 6.93
CA MET A 81 -14.95 0.27 5.56
C MET A 81 -16.00 -0.83 5.57
N ARG A 82 -17.07 -0.61 4.83
CA ARG A 82 -18.16 -1.57 4.67
C ARG A 82 -18.76 -1.47 3.29
N GLU A 83 -19.46 -2.51 2.91
CA GLU A 83 -20.44 -2.38 1.85
C GLU A 83 -21.71 -1.69 2.39
N VAL A 84 -22.44 -0.99 1.53
CA VAL A 84 -23.76 -0.47 1.88
C VAL A 84 -24.65 -1.60 2.45
N LEU A 85 -25.39 -1.31 3.52
CA LEU A 85 -26.29 -2.23 4.23
C LEU A 85 -25.61 -3.41 4.95
N GLU A 86 -24.28 -3.55 4.86
CA GLU A 86 -23.52 -4.64 5.49
C GLU A 86 -22.70 -4.15 6.70
N PRO A 87 -22.34 -5.04 7.64
CA PRO A 87 -21.41 -4.72 8.70
C PRO A 87 -20.01 -4.32 8.17
N PRO A 88 -19.22 -3.53 8.93
CA PRO A 88 -17.84 -3.24 8.59
C PRO A 88 -16.97 -4.50 8.47
N PHE A 89 -16.29 -4.63 7.33
CA PHE A 89 -15.27 -5.66 7.11
C PHE A 89 -13.87 -5.17 7.48
N PHE A 90 -13.70 -3.87 7.74
CA PHE A 90 -12.44 -3.28 8.18
C PHE A 90 -12.70 -2.22 9.25
N LEU A 91 -11.83 -2.22 10.26
CA LEU A 91 -11.85 -1.29 11.37
C LEU A 91 -10.41 -0.92 11.75
N TRP A 92 -10.09 0.37 11.80
CA TRP A 92 -8.74 0.82 12.17
C TRP A 92 -8.74 2.05 13.07
N PRO A 93 -8.08 1.99 14.26
CA PRO A 93 -7.97 3.14 15.14
C PRO A 93 -7.18 4.26 14.46
N THR A 94 -7.82 5.42 14.30
CA THR A 94 -7.31 6.48 13.43
C THR A 94 -7.01 7.78 14.18
N VAL A 95 -7.99 8.27 14.95
CA VAL A 95 -7.95 9.50 15.75
C VAL A 95 -8.72 9.29 17.06
N SER A 96 -8.75 10.29 17.94
CA SER A 96 -9.63 10.28 19.11
C SER A 96 -11.11 10.28 18.71
N ALA A 97 -11.97 9.72 19.55
CA ALA A 97 -13.42 9.74 19.36
C ALA A 97 -13.96 11.17 19.16
N GLY A 98 -14.84 11.34 18.17
CA GLY A 98 -15.43 12.62 17.78
C GLY A 98 -14.51 13.56 17.00
N ALA A 99 -13.26 13.16 16.73
CA ALA A 99 -12.33 13.99 15.98
C ALA A 99 -12.60 13.95 14.46
N ARG A 100 -12.25 15.04 13.78
CA ARG A 100 -12.21 15.11 12.32
C ARG A 100 -10.92 14.51 11.79
N VAL A 101 -11.03 13.84 10.66
CA VAL A 101 -9.90 13.33 9.88
C VAL A 101 -10.06 13.74 8.42
N THR A 102 -9.00 14.27 7.82
CA THR A 102 -9.01 14.56 6.38
C THR A 102 -8.79 13.28 5.61
N LEU A 103 -9.69 12.97 4.69
CA LEU A 103 -9.58 11.85 3.75
C LEU A 103 -9.35 12.38 2.34
N SER A 104 -8.51 11.69 1.59
CA SER A 104 -8.44 11.77 0.13
C SER A 104 -8.71 10.38 -0.42
N ILE A 105 -9.71 10.23 -1.28
CA ILE A 105 -10.08 8.95 -1.87
C ILE A 105 -9.95 9.07 -3.39
N GLY A 106 -9.29 8.08 -3.98
CA GLY A 106 -9.21 7.94 -5.42
C GLY A 106 -9.41 6.53 -5.90
N THR A 107 -9.77 6.41 -7.17
CA THR A 107 -10.19 5.16 -7.82
C THR A 107 -9.58 5.05 -9.22
N ASP A 108 -9.66 3.85 -9.81
CA ASP A 108 -9.33 3.58 -11.21
C ASP A 108 -10.47 3.90 -12.19
N ALA A 109 -11.73 3.88 -11.74
CA ALA A 109 -12.92 4.20 -12.54
C ALA A 109 -13.95 5.06 -11.79
N TRP A 110 -14.89 5.70 -12.52
CA TRP A 110 -15.92 6.59 -11.94
C TRP A 110 -17.10 5.85 -11.32
N ASP A 111 -17.46 4.69 -11.88
CA ASP A 111 -18.71 3.95 -11.65
C ASP A 111 -18.45 2.49 -11.27
N GLU A 112 -17.43 1.88 -11.86
CA GLU A 112 -17.06 0.47 -11.61
C GLU A 112 -15.65 0.34 -11.04
N ALA A 113 -15.32 1.12 -10.00
CA ALA A 113 -14.00 1.08 -9.40
C ALA A 113 -13.60 -0.35 -8.98
N THR A 114 -12.40 -0.77 -9.38
CA THR A 114 -11.80 -2.06 -9.05
C THR A 114 -10.62 -1.92 -8.09
N ASP A 115 -10.02 -0.73 -8.05
CA ASP A 115 -8.96 -0.35 -7.12
C ASP A 115 -9.29 0.99 -6.48
N VAL A 116 -9.37 1.00 -5.15
CA VAL A 116 -9.69 2.17 -4.32
C VAL A 116 -8.50 2.47 -3.43
N THR A 117 -7.99 3.70 -3.50
CA THR A 117 -6.94 4.21 -2.63
C THR A 117 -7.54 5.24 -1.67
N ILE A 118 -7.46 4.94 -0.37
CA ILE A 118 -7.92 5.81 0.71
C ILE A 118 -6.69 6.34 1.44
N VAL A 119 -6.55 7.66 1.51
CA VAL A 119 -5.44 8.34 2.15
C VAL A 119 -5.94 9.15 3.32
N VAL A 120 -5.48 8.77 4.51
CA VAL A 120 -5.82 9.41 5.78
C VAL A 120 -4.76 10.45 6.12
N CYS A 121 -5.20 11.67 6.39
CA CYS A 121 -4.36 12.84 6.61
C CYS A 121 -3.32 12.99 5.47
N PRO A 122 -3.76 13.19 4.21
CA PRO A 122 -2.86 13.22 3.06
C PRO A 122 -1.79 14.30 3.22
N THR A 123 -0.55 13.98 2.85
CA THR A 123 0.52 14.98 2.68
C THR A 123 0.73 15.27 1.20
N ALA A 124 1.43 16.37 0.88
CA ALA A 124 1.74 16.75 -0.51
C ALA A 124 2.62 15.72 -1.26
N ASP A 125 3.09 14.70 -0.55
CA ASP A 125 3.97 13.68 -1.10
C ASP A 125 3.16 12.54 -1.71
N SER A 126 3.05 12.55 -3.04
CA SER A 126 2.57 11.41 -3.82
C SER A 126 3.69 10.80 -4.65
N LEU A 127 3.62 9.49 -4.88
CA LEU A 127 4.41 8.84 -5.91
C LEU A 127 3.53 8.80 -7.17
N PRO A 128 3.90 9.47 -8.28
CA PRO A 128 3.07 9.47 -9.48
C PRO A 128 2.77 8.05 -9.94
N ASP A 129 1.58 7.80 -10.48
CA ASP A 129 1.26 6.52 -11.11
C ASP A 129 2.15 6.34 -12.35
N VAL A 130 3.20 5.54 -12.18
CA VAL A 130 4.24 5.51 -13.20
C VAL A 130 3.97 4.44 -14.26
N ARG A 131 3.49 4.92 -15.40
CA ARG A 131 3.20 4.14 -16.61
C ARG A 131 4.44 3.72 -17.44
N SER A 132 5.65 4.10 -17.03
CA SER A 132 6.90 3.78 -17.75
C SER A 132 8.06 3.47 -16.81
N ARG A 133 9.00 2.61 -17.21
CA ARG A 133 10.16 2.22 -16.37
C ARG A 133 11.00 3.44 -15.98
N SER A 134 11.27 4.32 -16.95
CA SER A 134 12.08 5.52 -16.74
C SER A 134 11.43 6.52 -15.78
N GLY A 135 10.12 6.72 -15.88
CA GLY A 135 9.40 7.56 -14.93
C GLY A 135 9.46 7.00 -13.51
N PHE A 136 9.51 5.67 -13.37
CA PHE A 136 9.48 5.00 -12.06
C PHE A 136 10.82 5.16 -11.39
N VAL A 137 11.89 4.86 -12.11
CA VAL A 137 13.26 5.07 -11.63
C VAL A 137 13.48 6.53 -11.23
N ALA A 138 12.99 7.49 -12.01
CA ALA A 138 13.09 8.91 -11.69
C ALA A 138 12.31 9.30 -10.42
N SER A 139 11.08 8.79 -10.24
CA SER A 139 10.24 9.15 -9.10
C SER A 139 10.70 8.55 -7.78
N VAL A 140 11.33 7.36 -7.82
CA VAL A 140 11.88 6.73 -6.61
C VAL A 140 13.31 7.15 -6.29
N ALA A 141 14.03 7.77 -7.23
CA ALA A 141 15.44 8.15 -7.04
C ALA A 141 15.66 9.02 -5.79
N GLU A 142 14.74 9.93 -5.47
CA GLU A 142 14.87 10.82 -4.31
C GLU A 142 14.26 10.23 -3.02
N ILE A 143 13.63 9.05 -3.09
CA ILE A 143 13.03 8.42 -1.91
C ILE A 143 14.11 7.64 -1.15
N SER A 144 14.45 8.15 0.03
CA SER A 144 15.41 7.52 0.94
C SER A 144 14.83 7.12 2.30
N SER A 145 13.65 7.63 2.65
CA SER A 145 13.06 7.40 3.97
C SER A 145 12.44 6.02 4.08
N LEU A 146 12.77 5.30 5.16
CA LEU A 146 12.16 4.01 5.47
C LEU A 146 10.63 4.09 5.61
N GLY A 147 10.09 5.21 6.09
CA GLY A 147 8.63 5.42 6.19
C GLY A 147 7.90 5.48 4.85
N ARG A 148 8.65 5.45 3.73
CA ARG A 148 8.16 5.47 2.35
C ARG A 148 8.42 4.18 1.59
N ILE A 149 8.96 3.13 2.23
CA ILE A 149 9.27 1.86 1.57
C ILE A 149 8.04 1.23 0.92
N ASP A 150 6.88 1.32 1.58
CA ASP A 150 5.59 0.84 1.03
C ASP A 150 5.23 1.50 -0.31
N LEU A 151 5.58 2.77 -0.49
CA LEU A 151 5.28 3.49 -1.73
C LEU A 151 6.06 2.90 -2.91
N VAL A 152 7.33 2.55 -2.66
CA VAL A 152 8.19 1.89 -3.65
C VAL A 152 7.69 0.49 -3.97
N LEU A 153 7.11 -0.21 -3.00
CA LEU A 153 6.62 -1.59 -3.12
C LEU A 153 5.11 -1.67 -3.43
N THR A 154 4.46 -0.56 -3.80
CA THR A 154 2.99 -0.54 -3.97
C THR A 154 2.46 -1.33 -5.19
N GLY A 155 3.31 -1.76 -6.12
CA GLY A 155 2.90 -2.40 -7.37
C GLY A 155 3.91 -3.44 -7.84
N HIS A 156 3.63 -4.06 -8.99
CA HIS A 156 4.40 -5.20 -9.52
C HIS A 156 5.17 -4.89 -10.81
N ASN A 157 4.90 -3.76 -11.46
CA ASN A 157 5.69 -3.34 -12.61
C ASN A 157 7.14 -3.08 -12.19
N TYR A 158 8.08 -3.48 -13.04
CA TYR A 158 9.52 -3.26 -12.84
C TYR A 158 10.04 -3.81 -11.49
N PRO A 159 9.86 -5.12 -11.22
CA PRO A 159 10.17 -5.71 -9.92
C PRO A 159 11.65 -5.53 -9.52
N GLU A 160 12.57 -5.56 -10.49
CA GLU A 160 14.00 -5.32 -10.25
C GLU A 160 14.25 -3.91 -9.69
N ASP A 161 13.66 -2.88 -10.32
CA ASP A 161 13.88 -1.48 -9.93
C ASP A 161 13.19 -1.17 -8.59
N ARG A 162 12.01 -1.76 -8.34
CA ARG A 162 11.29 -1.64 -7.06
C ARG A 162 12.09 -2.23 -5.92
N LEU A 163 12.61 -3.44 -6.11
CA LEU A 163 13.42 -4.10 -5.09
C LEU A 163 14.74 -3.35 -4.87
N ALA A 164 15.42 -2.92 -5.94
CA ALA A 164 16.64 -2.13 -5.82
C ALA A 164 16.42 -0.82 -5.04
N ALA A 165 15.32 -0.11 -5.31
CA ALA A 165 14.97 1.10 -4.58
C ALA A 165 14.63 0.82 -3.10
N ALA A 166 13.90 -0.25 -2.80
CA ALA A 166 13.60 -0.66 -1.42
C ALA A 166 14.86 -1.04 -0.63
N LEU A 167 15.78 -1.78 -1.24
CA LEU A 167 17.05 -2.15 -0.62
C LEU A 167 17.95 -0.95 -0.36
N ARG A 168 17.96 0.02 -1.28
CA ARG A 168 18.67 1.29 -1.08
C ARG A 168 18.09 2.07 0.12
N ILE A 169 16.76 2.10 0.26
CA ILE A 169 16.08 2.70 1.42
C ILE A 169 16.48 1.98 2.70
N LEU A 170 16.48 0.64 2.72
CA LEU A 170 16.88 -0.15 3.89
C LEU A 170 18.34 0.08 4.29
N ARG A 171 19.26 0.13 3.30
CA ARG A 171 20.68 0.40 3.56
C ARG A 171 20.90 1.80 4.15
N ARG A 172 20.23 2.80 3.58
CA ARG A 172 20.31 4.16 4.12
C ARG A 172 19.69 4.27 5.50
N ALA A 173 18.60 3.55 5.73
CA ALA A 173 17.96 3.46 7.05
C ALA A 173 18.80 2.77 8.11
N SER A 174 19.75 1.90 7.74
CA SER A 174 20.73 1.33 8.69
C SER A 174 21.94 2.23 8.92
N GLU A 175 22.21 3.18 8.02
CA GLU A 175 23.27 4.19 8.16
C GLU A 175 22.79 5.39 8.99
N GLU A 176 21.52 5.76 8.85
CA GLU A 176 20.81 6.71 9.71
C GLU A 176 20.41 5.95 11.00
N GLU A 177 20.60 6.49 12.21
CA GLU A 177 20.37 5.81 13.52
C GLU A 177 18.88 5.45 13.80
N ILE A 178 18.22 4.80 12.85
CA ILE A 178 16.84 4.35 12.93
C ILE A 178 16.78 3.09 13.79
N SER A 179 15.72 2.97 14.59
CA SER A 179 15.53 1.81 15.45
C SER A 179 15.51 0.49 14.67
N GLU A 180 16.14 -0.54 15.23
CA GLU A 180 16.16 -1.89 14.67
C GLU A 180 14.76 -2.42 14.33
N ALA A 181 13.77 -2.12 15.19
CA ALA A 181 12.37 -2.50 14.98
C ALA A 181 11.79 -1.93 13.67
N ARG A 182 12.16 -0.70 13.29
CA ARG A 182 11.73 -0.11 12.02
C ARG A 182 12.43 -0.78 10.84
N VAL A 183 13.74 -1.05 10.94
CA VAL A 183 14.48 -1.76 9.89
C VAL A 183 13.85 -3.15 9.66
N ARG A 184 13.54 -3.89 10.72
CA ARG A 184 12.83 -5.18 10.66
C ARG A 184 11.47 -5.06 9.98
N TYR A 185 10.69 -4.03 10.28
CA TYR A 185 9.43 -3.75 9.58
C TYR A 185 9.64 -3.55 8.07
N GLY A 186 10.66 -2.77 7.68
CA GLY A 186 10.98 -2.57 6.28
C GLY A 186 11.38 -3.87 5.57
N ILE A 187 12.18 -4.73 6.22
CA ILE A 187 12.53 -6.05 5.68
C ILE A 187 11.29 -6.92 5.54
N ALA A 188 10.43 -6.97 6.56
CA ALA A 188 9.16 -7.71 6.50
C ALA A 188 8.27 -7.22 5.34
N THR A 189 8.24 -5.91 5.09
CA THR A 189 7.51 -5.31 3.96
C THR A 189 8.06 -5.81 2.61
N VAL A 190 9.39 -5.87 2.47
CA VAL A 190 10.03 -6.45 1.28
C VAL A 190 9.66 -7.94 1.16
N MET A 191 9.72 -8.72 2.26
CA MET A 191 9.42 -10.16 2.22
C MET A 191 7.96 -10.44 1.84
N GLU A 192 7.01 -9.68 2.37
CA GLU A 192 5.59 -9.82 2.00
C GLU A 192 5.37 -9.46 0.53
N TRP A 193 6.04 -8.41 0.03
CA TRP A 193 5.97 -8.07 -1.39
C TRP A 193 6.56 -9.17 -2.29
N LEU A 194 7.64 -9.83 -1.87
CA LEU A 194 8.23 -10.97 -2.60
C LEU A 194 7.32 -12.19 -2.62
N LYS A 195 6.74 -12.52 -1.46
CA LYS A 195 5.77 -13.60 -1.35
C LYS A 195 4.58 -13.37 -2.27
N TRP A 196 4.19 -12.11 -2.48
CA TRP A 196 3.13 -11.77 -3.41
C TRP A 196 3.54 -11.99 -4.88
N LEU A 197 4.78 -11.62 -5.25
CA LEU A 197 5.31 -11.90 -6.58
C LEU A 197 5.47 -13.39 -6.87
N HIS A 198 5.78 -14.20 -5.84
CA HIS A 198 5.99 -15.63 -5.97
C HIS A 198 5.36 -16.40 -4.80
N PRO A 199 4.07 -16.75 -4.90
CA PRO A 199 3.35 -17.46 -3.85
C PRO A 199 3.92 -18.84 -3.50
N ALA A 200 4.75 -19.41 -4.38
CA ALA A 200 5.37 -20.72 -4.21
C ALA A 200 6.62 -20.72 -3.32
N ILE A 201 7.10 -19.55 -2.87
CA ILE A 201 8.28 -19.46 -2.01
C ILE A 201 7.98 -20.09 -0.64
N SER A 202 8.89 -20.92 -0.14
CA SER A 202 8.75 -21.51 1.18
C SER A 202 9.02 -20.48 2.29
N PRO A 203 8.37 -20.62 3.47
CA PRO A 203 8.64 -19.76 4.61
C PRO A 203 10.12 -19.73 5.02
N GLU A 204 10.81 -20.86 4.94
CA GLU A 204 12.23 -20.99 5.33
C GLU A 204 13.15 -20.19 4.41
N ALA A 205 12.88 -20.18 3.10
CA ALA A 205 13.64 -19.39 2.15
C ALA A 205 13.46 -17.88 2.39
N LEU A 206 12.26 -17.44 2.76
CA LEU A 206 12.00 -16.05 3.14
C LEU A 206 12.74 -15.65 4.43
N GLU A 207 12.80 -16.54 5.41
CA GLU A 207 13.54 -16.33 6.66
C GLU A 207 15.05 -16.18 6.41
N GLU A 208 15.64 -17.07 5.61
CA GLU A 208 17.06 -17.01 5.26
C GLU A 208 17.41 -15.69 4.54
N VAL A 209 16.57 -15.29 3.59
CA VAL A 209 16.71 -14.03 2.85
C VAL A 209 16.59 -12.83 3.78
N SER A 210 15.57 -12.80 4.64
CA SER A 210 15.37 -11.74 5.64
C SER A 210 16.61 -11.56 6.52
N ASP A 211 17.15 -12.66 7.05
CA ASP A 211 18.34 -12.64 7.91
C ASP A 211 19.58 -12.14 7.20
N LYS A 212 19.73 -12.44 5.90
CA LYS A 212 20.86 -11.94 5.13
C LYS A 212 20.71 -10.47 4.78
N ILE A 213 19.51 -10.00 4.44
CA ILE A 213 19.24 -8.57 4.23
C ILE A 213 19.55 -7.81 5.52
N PHE A 214 19.06 -8.31 6.66
CA PHE A 214 19.30 -7.70 7.96
C PHE A 214 20.81 -7.60 8.26
N ARG A 215 21.55 -8.69 8.10
CA ARG A 215 23.02 -8.71 8.26
C ARG A 215 23.73 -7.77 7.27
N SER A 216 23.25 -7.68 6.04
CA SER A 216 23.84 -6.82 5.00
C SER A 216 23.58 -5.33 5.25
N CYS A 217 22.42 -4.96 5.78
CA CYS A 217 22.12 -3.59 6.16
C CYS A 217 22.99 -3.17 7.36
N LEU A 218 23.17 -4.05 8.34
CA LEU A 218 24.00 -3.77 9.51
C LEU A 218 25.51 -3.82 9.23
N SER A 219 25.96 -4.49 8.17
CA SER A 219 27.40 -4.66 7.90
C SER A 219 28.04 -3.51 7.11
N GLY A 220 27.27 -2.50 6.67
CA GLY A 220 27.82 -1.25 6.10
C GLY A 220 28.65 -1.39 4.81
N HIS A 221 28.57 -2.52 4.10
CA HIS A 221 29.38 -2.72 2.89
C HIS A 221 28.80 -1.96 1.69
N SER A 222 29.51 -0.89 1.31
CA SER A 222 29.23 -0.08 0.14
C SER A 222 29.68 -0.80 -1.13
N ASP A 223 28.77 -1.47 -1.84
CA ASP A 223 29.08 -1.78 -3.24
C ASP A 223 27.87 -1.64 -4.15
N GLY A 224 28.07 -0.96 -5.28
CA GLY A 224 27.03 -0.64 -6.27
C GLY A 224 26.46 -1.88 -6.99
N GLY A 225 27.12 -3.03 -6.84
CA GLY A 225 26.62 -4.34 -7.27
C GLY A 225 25.67 -5.03 -6.29
N GLY A 226 25.43 -4.43 -5.11
CA GLY A 226 24.68 -5.02 -4.00
C GLY A 226 23.24 -5.40 -4.32
N ALA A 227 22.52 -4.60 -5.11
CA ALA A 227 21.15 -4.93 -5.49
C ALA A 227 21.10 -6.16 -6.40
N LYS A 228 21.99 -6.25 -7.41
CA LYS A 228 22.07 -7.40 -8.32
C LYS A 228 22.58 -8.66 -7.63
N SER A 229 23.57 -8.55 -6.74
CA SER A 229 24.08 -9.69 -5.98
C SER A 229 23.04 -10.18 -4.96
N LEU A 230 22.29 -9.26 -4.34
CA LEU A 230 21.20 -9.63 -3.45
C LEU A 230 20.02 -10.22 -4.21
N LEU A 231 19.63 -9.66 -5.36
CA LEU A 231 18.66 -10.26 -6.30
C LEU A 231 19.08 -11.67 -6.70
N SER A 232 20.36 -11.86 -7.05
CA SER A 232 20.89 -13.18 -7.43
C SER A 232 20.87 -14.15 -6.26
N TYR A 233 21.19 -13.67 -5.06
CA TYR A 233 21.08 -14.48 -3.85
C TYR A 233 19.64 -14.81 -3.50
N MET A 234 18.73 -13.85 -3.59
CA MET A 234 17.30 -14.03 -3.35
C MET A 234 16.75 -15.07 -4.31
N ALA A 235 17.00 -14.91 -5.61
CA ALA A 235 16.63 -15.89 -6.62
C ALA A 235 17.20 -17.28 -6.29
N ALA A 236 18.49 -17.38 -5.97
CA ALA A 236 19.14 -18.64 -5.61
C ALA A 236 18.55 -19.29 -4.34
N ALA A 237 18.31 -18.51 -3.28
CA ALA A 237 17.70 -18.97 -2.03
C ALA A 237 16.26 -19.48 -2.25
N MET A 238 15.58 -18.93 -3.26
CA MET A 238 14.24 -19.35 -3.68
C MET A 238 14.26 -20.48 -4.73
N GLY A 239 15.43 -20.97 -5.13
CA GLY A 239 15.57 -22.01 -6.15
C GLY A 239 15.20 -21.56 -7.57
N LEU A 240 15.24 -20.25 -7.83
CA LEU A 240 14.86 -19.62 -9.10
C LEU A 240 16.10 -19.02 -9.78
N SER A 241 16.08 -18.94 -11.11
CA SER A 241 16.95 -18.00 -11.81
C SER A 241 16.50 -16.56 -11.54
N VAL A 242 17.41 -15.59 -11.72
CA VAL A 242 17.06 -14.17 -11.61
C VAL A 242 15.97 -13.78 -12.62
N GLU A 243 16.00 -14.36 -13.82
CA GLU A 243 14.97 -14.12 -14.83
C GLU A 243 13.60 -14.67 -14.41
N GLU A 244 13.53 -15.90 -13.90
CA GLU A 244 12.28 -16.48 -13.36
C GLU A 244 11.75 -15.67 -12.18
N PHE A 245 12.65 -15.23 -11.29
CA PHE A 245 12.32 -14.38 -10.16
C PHE A 245 11.76 -13.01 -10.59
N LEU A 246 12.20 -12.46 -11.73
CA LEU A 246 11.74 -11.15 -12.20
C LEU A 246 10.50 -11.23 -13.12
N ILE A 247 10.17 -12.41 -13.66
CA ILE A 247 9.05 -12.57 -14.60
C ILE A 247 7.69 -12.75 -13.89
N GLY A 248 7.65 -13.13 -12.61
CA GLY A 248 6.45 -13.20 -11.74
C GLY A 248 5.12 -13.35 -12.50
N ARG A 249 4.75 -14.59 -12.85
CA ARG A 249 3.57 -14.92 -13.67
C ARG A 249 2.25 -14.46 -13.05
#